data_AF-A0A957XXG0-F1
#
_entry.id   AF-A0A957XXG0-F1
#
_cell.length_a   1.000
_cell.length_b   1.000
_cell.length_c   1.000
_cell.angle_alpha   90.00
_cell.angle_beta   90.00
_cell.angle_gamma   90.00
#
_symmetry.space_group_name_H-M   'P 1'
#
loop_
_entity.id
_entity.type
_entity.pdbx_description
1 polymer ?
#
loop_
_entity_poly.entity_id
_entity_poly.type
_entity_poly.pdbx_seq_one_letter_code
_entity_poly.pdbx_strand_id
1 'polypeptide(L)'
;TIVAQDLGQVLPLVGPADAVEHPFHTVARLTLECLHLPPNPDWRIVLSSTIPIASGLGSGAALSAALVRAIFAKAGQVPDPATVSALVYESERYFHGTPSGIDNTVIAYGAPVWFVKGLPPQIFTPCRPFTLAIADSGVASPTKETVGDVRKAWQQQPAQFEAIFNEIGAIAEQARRVIEQTGHWDQLGQLFDENQRLLAALG
;
A
#
# COMPACT_ATOMS: atom_id res chain seq x y z
N THR A 1 -22.05 -12.32 3.33
CA THR A 1 -22.08 -11.04 4.06
C THR A 1 -20.73 -10.70 4.62
N ILE A 2 -20.26 -9.48 4.39
CA ILE A 2 -19.07 -8.87 4.99
C ILE A 2 -19.54 -7.94 6.11
N VAL A 3 -18.96 -8.08 7.30
CA VAL A 3 -19.21 -7.21 8.46
C VAL A 3 -17.93 -6.44 8.72
N ALA A 4 -17.85 -5.19 8.27
CA ALA A 4 -16.73 -4.29 8.52
C ALA A 4 -16.97 -3.55 9.84
N GLN A 5 -16.45 -4.09 10.94
CA GLN A 5 -16.76 -3.64 12.30
C GLN A 5 -16.35 -2.19 12.53
N ASP A 6 -15.15 -1.81 12.11
CA ASP A 6 -14.61 -0.47 12.36
C ASP A 6 -15.29 0.62 11.52
N LEU A 7 -15.96 0.23 10.43
CA LEU A 7 -16.76 1.12 9.60
C LEU A 7 -18.23 1.14 10.02
N GLY A 8 -18.64 0.26 10.94
CA GLY A 8 -20.06 0.08 11.29
C GLY A 8 -20.92 -0.41 10.12
N GLN A 9 -20.32 -1.07 9.13
CA GLN A 9 -20.99 -1.44 7.88
C GLN A 9 -21.22 -2.95 7.79
N VAL A 10 -22.40 -3.32 7.28
CA VAL A 10 -22.73 -4.69 6.90
C VAL A 10 -23.04 -4.69 5.41
N LEU A 11 -22.20 -5.36 4.65
CA LEU A 11 -22.24 -5.41 3.20
C LEU A 11 -22.58 -6.84 2.75
N PRO A 12 -23.31 -7.03 1.64
CA PRO A 12 -23.38 -8.34 1.02
C PRO A 12 -21.99 -8.79 0.54
N LEU A 13 -21.77 -10.09 0.31
CA LEU A 13 -20.46 -10.54 -0.19
C LEU A 13 -20.25 -10.16 -1.67
N VAL A 14 -21.36 -10.14 -2.42
CA VAL A 14 -21.44 -9.61 -3.78
C VAL A 14 -22.41 -8.44 -3.77
N GLY A 15 -21.98 -7.33 -4.37
CA GLY A 15 -22.81 -6.14 -4.50
C GLY A 15 -24.05 -6.37 -5.37
N PRO A 16 -25.13 -5.61 -5.17
CA PRO A 16 -26.22 -5.53 -6.13
C PRO A 16 -25.69 -5.08 -7.50
N ALA A 17 -26.26 -5.60 -8.59
CA ALA A 17 -25.84 -5.26 -9.96
C ALA A 17 -25.89 -3.75 -10.26
N ASP A 18 -26.75 -3.00 -9.53
CA ASP A 18 -27.05 -1.60 -9.78
C ASP A 18 -26.48 -0.64 -8.70
N ALA A 19 -25.66 -1.14 -7.78
CA ALA A 19 -25.06 -0.31 -6.72
C ALA A 19 -23.68 0.19 -7.11
N VAL A 20 -23.27 1.35 -6.55
CA VAL A 20 -21.87 1.78 -6.57
C VAL A 20 -21.03 0.66 -5.95
N GLU A 21 -20.16 0.05 -6.76
CA GLU A 21 -19.35 -1.09 -6.34
C GLU A 21 -18.50 -0.66 -5.15
N HIS A 22 -18.45 -1.45 -4.07
CA HIS A 22 -17.63 -1.18 -2.90
C HIS A 22 -16.29 -1.93 -3.06
N PRO A 23 -15.13 -1.39 -2.62
CA PRO A 23 -13.83 -2.08 -2.77
C PRO A 23 -13.86 -3.54 -2.32
N PHE A 24 -14.48 -3.80 -1.18
CA PHE A 24 -14.61 -5.16 -0.66
C PHE A 24 -15.46 -6.10 -1.54
N HIS A 25 -16.47 -5.61 -2.27
CA HIS A 25 -17.23 -6.44 -3.21
C HIS A 25 -16.35 -6.86 -4.39
N THR A 26 -15.57 -5.93 -4.94
CA THR A 26 -14.67 -6.21 -6.07
C THR A 26 -13.60 -7.21 -5.68
N VAL A 27 -12.92 -7.00 -4.54
CA VAL A 27 -11.94 -7.96 -4.01
C VAL A 27 -12.56 -9.33 -3.79
N ALA A 28 -13.72 -9.41 -3.13
CA ALA A 28 -14.39 -10.68 -2.86
C ALA A 28 -14.74 -11.42 -4.15
N ARG A 29 -15.34 -10.71 -5.11
CA ARG A 29 -15.72 -11.25 -6.42
C ARG A 29 -14.50 -11.79 -7.18
N LEU A 30 -13.45 -10.98 -7.34
CA LEU A 30 -12.22 -11.40 -8.03
C LEU A 30 -11.57 -12.62 -7.36
N THR A 31 -11.61 -12.69 -6.02
CA THR A 31 -11.04 -13.82 -5.28
C THR A 31 -11.87 -15.09 -5.47
N LEU A 32 -13.21 -15.00 -5.44
CA LEU A 32 -14.10 -16.13 -5.70
C LEU A 32 -13.97 -16.65 -7.14
N GLU A 33 -13.86 -15.75 -8.12
CA GLU A 33 -13.60 -16.08 -9.52
C GLU A 33 -12.26 -16.82 -9.68
N CYS A 34 -11.19 -16.32 -9.05
CA CYS A 34 -9.87 -16.96 -9.05
C CYS A 34 -9.92 -18.41 -8.50
N LEU A 35 -10.74 -18.64 -7.47
CA LEU A 35 -10.93 -19.94 -6.84
C LEU A 35 -11.98 -20.83 -7.54
N HIS A 36 -12.61 -20.36 -8.62
CA HIS A 36 -13.72 -21.03 -9.30
C HIS A 36 -14.89 -21.37 -8.36
N LEU A 37 -15.14 -20.52 -7.37
CA LEU A 37 -16.23 -20.66 -6.41
C LEU A 37 -17.50 -19.97 -6.91
N PRO A 38 -18.69 -20.38 -6.45
CA PRO A 38 -19.92 -19.66 -6.76
C PRO A 38 -19.81 -18.20 -6.29
N PRO A 39 -20.42 -17.24 -7.02
CA PRO A 39 -20.28 -15.83 -6.71
C PRO A 39 -20.90 -15.46 -5.36
N ASN A 40 -21.99 -16.12 -4.95
CA ASN A 40 -22.70 -15.80 -3.70
C ASN A 40 -22.73 -16.99 -2.73
N PRO A 41 -21.59 -17.35 -2.12
CA PRO A 41 -21.59 -18.36 -1.07
C PRO A 41 -22.24 -17.82 0.20
N ASP A 42 -22.92 -18.69 0.95
CA ASP A 42 -23.54 -18.34 2.23
C ASP A 42 -22.50 -18.22 3.35
N TRP A 43 -21.65 -17.19 3.25
CA TRP A 43 -20.53 -16.96 4.16
C TRP A 43 -20.71 -15.65 4.91
N ARG A 44 -20.29 -15.66 6.17
CA ARG A 44 -20.16 -14.47 7.00
C ARG A 44 -18.68 -14.20 7.25
N ILE A 45 -18.19 -13.08 6.75
CA ILE A 45 -16.82 -12.61 6.92
C ILE A 45 -16.85 -11.39 7.85
N VAL A 46 -16.06 -11.39 8.91
CA VAL A 46 -15.93 -10.27 9.85
C VAL A 46 -14.56 -9.65 9.66
N LEU A 47 -14.51 -8.34 9.40
CA LEU A 47 -13.28 -7.58 9.18
C LEU A 47 -13.12 -6.53 10.30
N SER A 48 -11.91 -6.49 10.85
CA SER A 48 -11.47 -5.51 11.86
C SER A 48 -9.99 -5.18 11.63
N SER A 49 -9.58 -3.95 11.90
CA SER A 49 -8.23 -3.41 11.68
C SER A 49 -7.86 -2.45 12.81
N THR A 50 -6.63 -2.60 13.31
CA THR A 50 -6.02 -1.61 14.22
C THR A 50 -5.28 -0.50 13.47
N ILE A 51 -5.21 -0.57 12.14
CA ILE A 51 -4.57 0.45 11.29
C ILE A 51 -5.54 1.62 11.12
N PRO A 52 -5.15 2.86 11.48
CA PRO A 52 -5.99 4.05 11.31
C PRO A 52 -6.47 4.21 9.86
N ILE A 53 -7.76 4.47 9.69
CA ILE A 53 -8.38 4.65 8.37
C ILE A 53 -7.90 5.96 7.74
N ALA A 54 -7.58 5.94 6.43
CA ALA A 54 -7.27 7.12 5.63
C ALA A 54 -6.03 7.95 6.08
N SER A 55 -5.08 7.30 6.76
CA SER A 55 -3.85 7.90 7.28
C SER A 55 -2.63 7.80 6.35
N GLY A 56 -2.80 7.29 5.13
CA GLY A 56 -1.69 6.99 4.22
C GLY A 56 -0.90 5.72 4.60
N LEU A 57 -1.39 4.93 5.55
CA LEU A 57 -0.75 3.68 6.03
C LEU A 57 -1.20 2.41 5.27
N GLY A 58 -1.81 2.55 4.08
CA GLY A 58 -2.26 1.40 3.29
C GLY A 58 -3.40 0.58 3.93
N SER A 59 -4.22 1.18 4.81
CA SER A 59 -5.28 0.48 5.56
C SER A 59 -6.30 -0.24 4.66
N GLY A 60 -6.63 0.36 3.51
CA GLY A 60 -7.54 -0.23 2.52
C GLY A 60 -6.95 -1.49 1.88
N ALA A 61 -5.70 -1.40 1.41
CA ALA A 61 -4.98 -2.54 0.86
C ALA A 61 -4.78 -3.66 1.91
N ALA A 62 -4.60 -3.31 3.18
CA ALA A 62 -4.46 -4.27 4.27
C ALA A 62 -5.73 -5.09 4.50
N LEU A 63 -6.88 -4.40 4.57
CA LEU A 63 -8.18 -5.05 4.68
C LEU A 63 -8.51 -5.90 3.45
N SER A 64 -8.21 -5.41 2.26
CA SER A 64 -8.36 -6.16 1.01
C SER A 64 -7.52 -7.44 1.01
N ALA A 65 -6.24 -7.36 1.38
CA ALA A 65 -5.38 -8.53 1.48
C ALA A 65 -5.87 -9.53 2.54
N ALA A 66 -6.35 -9.04 3.68
CA ALA A 66 -6.94 -9.88 4.72
C ALA A 66 -8.19 -10.61 4.22
N LEU A 67 -9.04 -9.92 3.46
CA LEU A 67 -10.23 -10.50 2.83
C LEU A 67 -9.87 -11.60 1.81
N VAL A 68 -8.88 -11.36 0.94
CA VAL A 68 -8.37 -12.37 0.00
C VAL A 68 -7.91 -13.62 0.76
N ARG A 69 -7.04 -13.43 1.76
CA ARG A 69 -6.50 -14.53 2.57
C ARG A 69 -7.60 -15.30 3.30
N ALA A 70 -8.62 -14.60 3.83
CA ALA A 70 -9.75 -15.23 4.50
C ALA A 70 -10.60 -16.10 3.56
N ILE A 71 -10.87 -15.64 2.34
CA ILE A 71 -11.61 -16.38 1.32
C ILE A 71 -10.83 -17.64 0.89
N PHE A 72 -9.53 -17.51 0.62
CA PHE A 72 -8.67 -18.65 0.32
C PHE A 72 -8.64 -19.67 1.46
N ALA A 73 -8.45 -19.20 2.70
CA ALA A 73 -8.42 -20.07 3.87
C ALA A 73 -9.74 -20.84 4.04
N LYS A 74 -10.88 -20.17 3.80
CA LYS A 74 -12.20 -20.81 3.82
C LYS A 74 -12.37 -21.86 2.71
N ALA A 75 -11.73 -21.66 1.56
CA ALA A 75 -11.65 -22.62 0.47
C ALA A 75 -10.62 -23.74 0.70
N GLY A 76 -9.92 -23.75 1.84
CA GLY A 76 -8.89 -24.74 2.16
C GLY A 76 -7.57 -24.55 1.41
N GLN A 77 -7.32 -23.34 0.90
CA GLN A 77 -6.11 -23.00 0.14
C GLN A 77 -5.32 -21.89 0.84
N VAL A 78 -4.02 -21.82 0.56
CA VAL A 78 -3.14 -20.73 1.01
C VAL A 78 -2.62 -20.03 -0.24
N PRO A 79 -2.96 -18.74 -0.45
CA PRO A 79 -2.50 -18.02 -1.63
C PRO A 79 -1.03 -17.66 -1.46
N ASP A 80 -0.27 -17.70 -2.54
CA ASP A 80 1.06 -17.11 -2.56
C ASP A 80 0.96 -15.56 -2.51
N PRO A 81 2.00 -14.86 -2.03
CA PRO A 81 1.99 -13.40 -1.95
C PRO A 81 1.75 -12.68 -3.28
N ALA A 82 2.23 -13.22 -4.41
CA ALA A 82 2.05 -12.59 -5.71
C ALA A 82 0.56 -12.62 -6.13
N THR A 83 -0.13 -13.74 -5.89
CA THR A 83 -1.57 -13.85 -6.09
C THR A 83 -2.35 -12.86 -5.22
N VAL A 84 -2.01 -12.73 -3.94
CA VAL A 84 -2.67 -11.73 -3.05
C VAL A 84 -2.44 -10.32 -3.58
N SER A 85 -1.19 -9.98 -3.92
CA SER A 85 -0.82 -8.67 -4.46
C SER A 85 -1.61 -8.35 -5.73
N ALA A 86 -1.72 -9.29 -6.66
CA ALA A 86 -2.43 -9.12 -7.93
C ALA A 86 -3.94 -8.88 -7.72
N LEU A 87 -4.59 -9.66 -6.86
CA LEU A 87 -6.02 -9.50 -6.57
C LEU A 87 -6.34 -8.15 -5.91
N VAL A 88 -5.49 -7.72 -4.97
CA VAL A 88 -5.64 -6.40 -4.32
C VAL A 88 -5.36 -5.27 -5.31
N TYR A 89 -4.29 -5.37 -6.10
CA TYR A 89 -3.94 -4.40 -7.15
C TYR A 89 -5.09 -4.21 -8.15
N GLU A 90 -5.67 -5.30 -8.64
CA GLU A 90 -6.79 -5.23 -9.57
C GLU A 90 -7.98 -4.52 -8.95
N SER A 91 -8.32 -4.81 -7.69
CA SER A 91 -9.36 -4.05 -7.00
C SER A 91 -9.00 -2.57 -6.88
N GLU A 92 -7.79 -2.20 -6.47
CA GLU A 92 -7.39 -0.79 -6.36
C GLU A 92 -7.45 -0.06 -7.70
N ARG A 93 -7.16 -0.76 -8.81
CA ARG A 93 -7.27 -0.24 -10.17
C ARG A 93 -8.69 0.18 -10.53
N TYR A 94 -9.70 -0.57 -10.08
CA TYR A 94 -11.11 -0.21 -10.28
C TYR A 94 -11.51 1.06 -9.52
N PHE A 95 -10.97 1.30 -8.32
CA PHE A 95 -11.37 2.42 -7.45
C PHE A 95 -10.53 3.69 -7.60
N HIS A 96 -9.21 3.53 -7.76
CA HIS A 96 -8.26 4.63 -7.76
C HIS A 96 -7.64 4.88 -9.14
N GLY A 97 -7.99 4.07 -10.15
CA GLY A 97 -7.60 4.21 -11.55
C GLY A 97 -6.15 3.82 -11.83
N THR A 98 -5.18 4.48 -11.18
CA THR A 98 -3.74 4.24 -11.40
C THR A 98 -3.04 3.97 -10.06
N PRO A 99 -3.25 2.78 -9.45
CA PRO A 99 -2.56 2.41 -8.23
C PRO A 99 -1.04 2.36 -8.45
N SER A 100 -0.27 2.76 -7.43
CA SER A 100 1.20 2.72 -7.47
C SER A 100 1.74 1.28 -7.47
N GLY A 101 0.95 0.32 -6.99
CA GLY A 101 1.36 -1.08 -6.83
C GLY A 101 2.20 -1.34 -5.56
N ILE A 102 2.59 -0.31 -4.82
CA ILE A 102 3.50 -0.44 -3.67
C ILE A 102 2.76 -1.05 -2.49
N ASP A 103 1.64 -0.46 -2.09
CA ASP A 103 0.91 -0.84 -0.87
C ASP A 103 0.49 -2.32 -0.90
N ASN A 104 -0.16 -2.75 -1.99
CA ASN A 104 -0.55 -4.16 -2.14
C ASN A 104 0.65 -5.11 -2.13
N THR A 105 1.78 -4.72 -2.72
CA THR A 105 2.99 -5.56 -2.71
C THR A 105 3.54 -5.66 -1.29
N VAL A 106 3.76 -4.54 -0.60
CA VAL A 106 4.30 -4.55 0.78
C VAL A 106 3.41 -5.38 1.71
N ILE A 107 2.09 -5.23 1.61
CA ILE A 107 1.11 -5.90 2.46
C ILE A 107 1.01 -7.40 2.13
N ALA A 108 1.04 -7.75 0.84
CA ALA A 108 0.96 -9.13 0.42
C ALA A 108 2.20 -9.94 0.85
N TYR A 109 3.38 -9.34 0.75
CA TYR A 109 4.65 -9.99 1.09
C TYR A 109 5.01 -9.87 2.58
N GLY A 110 4.52 -8.84 3.28
CA GLY A 110 4.83 -8.62 4.69
C GLY A 110 6.31 -8.33 4.97
N ALA A 111 7.01 -7.76 3.99
CA ALA A 111 8.44 -7.51 4.04
C ALA A 111 8.79 -6.16 3.39
N PRO A 112 9.96 -5.57 3.70
CA PRO A 112 10.45 -4.38 3.01
C PRO A 112 10.59 -4.61 1.49
N VAL A 113 10.16 -3.62 0.71
CA VAL A 113 10.16 -3.68 -0.75
C VAL A 113 11.01 -2.53 -1.30
N TRP A 114 11.95 -2.86 -2.19
CA TRP A 114 12.60 -1.90 -3.06
C TRP A 114 11.79 -1.75 -4.34
N PHE A 115 11.25 -0.55 -4.55
CA PHE A 115 10.37 -0.24 -5.68
C PHE A 115 11.05 0.72 -6.65
N VAL A 116 11.08 0.34 -7.92
CA VAL A 116 11.48 1.20 -9.03
C VAL A 116 10.43 1.06 -10.12
N LYS A 117 9.89 2.19 -10.58
CA LYS A 117 8.83 2.19 -11.59
C LYS A 117 9.26 1.44 -12.85
N GLY A 118 8.43 0.50 -13.30
CA GLY A 118 8.68 -0.31 -14.48
C GLY A 118 9.59 -1.52 -14.24
N LEU A 119 10.12 -1.69 -13.02
CA LEU A 119 10.85 -2.89 -12.63
C LEU A 119 10.01 -3.73 -11.64
N PRO A 120 10.19 -5.06 -11.63
CA PRO A 120 9.60 -5.89 -10.60
C PRO A 120 10.07 -5.46 -9.20
N PRO A 121 9.17 -5.45 -8.20
CA PRO A 121 9.55 -5.14 -6.82
C PRO A 121 10.57 -6.16 -6.31
N GLN A 122 11.54 -5.69 -5.54
CA GLN A 122 12.54 -6.57 -4.92
C GLN A 122 12.33 -6.60 -3.41
N ILE A 123 12.16 -7.79 -2.85
CA ILE A 123 12.11 -7.96 -1.40
C ILE A 123 13.53 -7.91 -0.85
N PHE A 124 13.69 -7.19 0.26
CA PHE A 124 14.94 -7.17 1.01
C PHE A 124 14.70 -7.38 2.50
N THR A 125 15.74 -7.83 3.19
CA THR A 125 15.67 -8.17 4.62
C THR A 125 16.63 -7.29 5.41
N PRO A 126 16.16 -6.61 6.47
CA PRO A 126 17.05 -5.90 7.39
C PRO A 126 18.05 -6.86 8.04
N CYS A 127 19.32 -6.47 8.13
CA CYS A 127 20.34 -7.28 8.79
C CYS A 127 20.09 -7.52 10.28
N ARG A 128 19.33 -6.62 10.93
CA ARG A 128 18.87 -6.74 12.31
C ARG A 128 17.56 -5.98 12.51
N PRO A 129 16.78 -6.29 13.56
CA PRO A 129 15.57 -5.55 13.87
C PRO A 129 15.84 -4.08 14.20
N PHE A 130 14.88 -3.21 13.88
CA PHE A 130 14.82 -1.83 14.31
C PHE A 130 13.37 -1.42 14.57
N THR A 131 13.19 -0.36 15.36
CA THR A 131 11.87 0.13 15.74
C THR A 131 11.59 1.44 15.03
N LEU A 132 10.41 1.54 14.42
CA LEU A 132 9.89 2.79 13.85
C LEU A 132 8.83 3.35 14.79
N ALA A 133 8.92 4.64 15.09
CA ALA A 133 7.85 5.40 15.71
C ALA A 133 7.05 6.08 14.59
N ILE A 134 5.75 5.78 14.52
CA ILE A 134 4.83 6.38 13.54
C ILE A 134 4.01 7.44 14.26
N ALA A 135 4.07 8.67 13.76
CA ALA A 135 3.28 9.80 14.26
C ALA A 135 2.30 10.25 13.17
N ASP A 136 1.01 10.23 13.50
CA ASP A 136 -0.06 10.75 12.63
C ASP A 136 -0.45 12.15 13.11
N SER A 137 -0.42 13.13 12.20
CA SER A 137 -0.81 14.53 12.51
C SER A 137 -2.32 14.71 12.64
N GLY A 138 -3.12 13.77 12.11
CA GLY A 138 -4.56 13.89 11.96
C GLY A 138 -5.00 14.89 10.88
N VAL A 139 -4.07 15.47 10.11
CA VAL A 139 -4.36 16.43 9.05
C VAL A 139 -4.43 15.72 7.72
N ALA A 140 -5.61 15.72 7.09
CA ALA A 140 -5.78 15.19 5.74
C ALA A 140 -5.10 16.11 4.71
N SER A 141 -4.22 15.55 3.88
CA SER A 141 -3.59 16.26 2.77
C SER A 141 -4.14 15.77 1.43
N PRO A 142 -4.60 16.67 0.53
CA PRO A 142 -5.06 16.28 -0.80
C PRO A 142 -3.86 15.87 -1.67
N THR A 143 -3.56 14.56 -1.71
CA THR A 143 -2.41 13.98 -2.43
C THR A 143 -2.28 14.48 -3.87
N LYS A 144 -3.41 14.63 -4.58
CA LYS A 144 -3.44 15.08 -5.98
C LYS A 144 -2.98 16.53 -6.15
N GLU A 145 -3.31 17.39 -5.20
CA GLU A 145 -2.94 18.80 -5.23
C GLU A 145 -1.44 18.95 -4.95
N THR A 146 -0.94 18.31 -3.89
CA THR A 146 0.50 18.33 -3.54
C THR A 146 1.37 17.82 -4.69
N VAL A 147 1.03 16.69 -5.31
CA VAL A 147 1.77 16.15 -6.47
C VAL A 147 1.66 17.09 -7.69
N GLY A 148 0.49 17.72 -7.88
CA GLY A 148 0.27 18.70 -8.93
C GLY A 148 1.15 19.93 -8.77
N ASP A 149 1.35 20.40 -7.54
CA ASP A 149 2.15 21.58 -7.25
C ASP A 149 3.65 21.32 -7.41
N VAL A 150 4.14 20.17 -6.92
CA VAL A 150 5.53 19.72 -7.21
C VAL A 150 5.76 19.63 -8.72
N ARG A 151 4.81 19.10 -9.49
CA ARG A 151 4.92 19.03 -10.95
C ARG A 151 5.00 20.41 -11.60
N LYS A 152 4.19 21.37 -11.16
CA LYS A 152 4.21 22.75 -11.68
C LYS A 152 5.56 23.41 -11.35
N ALA A 153 6.05 23.25 -10.13
CA ALA A 153 7.32 23.82 -9.70
C ALA A 153 8.51 23.22 -10.47
N TRP A 154 8.53 21.89 -10.68
CA TRP A 154 9.50 21.23 -11.55
C TRP A 154 9.45 21.76 -12.98
N GLN A 155 8.27 21.97 -13.57
CA GLN A 155 8.15 22.54 -14.92
C GLN A 155 8.73 23.95 -15.04
N GLN A 156 8.74 24.72 -13.94
CA GLN A 156 9.33 26.07 -13.90
C GLN A 156 10.85 26.02 -13.68
N GLN A 157 11.34 25.07 -12.88
CA GLN A 157 12.76 24.95 -12.53
C GLN A 157 13.27 23.50 -12.68
N PRO A 158 13.31 22.92 -13.90
CA PRO A 158 13.57 21.50 -14.08
C PRO A 158 14.92 21.07 -13.52
N ALA A 159 15.99 21.79 -13.85
CA ALA A 159 17.34 21.42 -13.43
C ALA A 159 17.51 21.35 -11.89
N GLN A 160 16.86 22.26 -11.16
CA GLN A 160 16.90 22.27 -9.69
C GLN A 160 16.14 21.09 -9.10
N PHE A 161 14.93 20.82 -9.59
CA PHE A 161 14.12 19.72 -9.10
C PHE A 161 14.70 18.35 -9.47
N GLU A 162 15.28 18.20 -10.66
CA GLU A 162 16.02 17.00 -11.05
C GLU A 162 17.22 16.74 -10.13
N ALA A 163 17.96 17.79 -9.72
CA ALA A 163 19.03 17.66 -8.74
C ALA A 163 18.52 17.13 -7.40
N ILE A 164 17.42 17.70 -6.89
CA ILE A 164 16.76 17.24 -5.66
C ILE A 164 16.31 15.77 -5.79
N PHE A 165 15.68 15.39 -6.90
CA PHE A 165 15.23 14.01 -7.12
C PHE A 165 16.40 13.03 -7.16
N ASN A 166 17.53 13.40 -7.78
CA ASN A 166 18.74 12.58 -7.80
C ASN A 166 19.32 12.40 -6.38
N GLU A 167 19.33 13.45 -5.57
CA GLU A 167 19.77 13.37 -4.17
C GLU A 167 18.86 12.47 -3.33
N ILE A 168 17.53 12.59 -3.47
CA ILE A 168 16.57 11.69 -2.83
C ILE A 168 16.82 10.23 -3.25
N GLY A 169 17.07 9.98 -4.53
CA GLY A 169 17.42 8.65 -5.05
C GLY A 169 18.68 8.08 -4.41
N ALA A 170 19.75 8.88 -4.31
CA ALA A 170 21.00 8.48 -3.66
C ALA A 170 20.81 8.17 -2.16
N ILE A 171 19.99 8.97 -1.46
CA ILE A 171 19.63 8.72 -0.06
C ILE A 171 18.90 7.39 0.09
N ALA A 172 17.93 7.09 -0.80
CA ALA A 172 17.19 5.84 -0.75
C ALA A 172 18.10 4.61 -0.95
N GLU A 173 19.04 4.67 -1.88
CA GLU A 173 20.04 3.63 -2.08
C GLU A 173 20.95 3.45 -0.87
N GLN A 174 21.40 4.55 -0.26
CA GLN A 174 22.25 4.51 0.93
C GLN A 174 21.48 3.93 2.13
N ALA A 175 20.23 4.36 2.32
CA ALA A 175 19.34 3.84 3.37
C ALA A 175 19.15 2.33 3.22
N ARG A 176 18.92 1.83 2.00
CA ARG A 176 18.83 0.39 1.73
C ARG A 176 20.10 -0.35 2.16
N ARG A 177 21.29 0.15 1.81
CA ARG A 177 22.57 -0.46 2.23
C ARG A 177 22.72 -0.47 3.75
N VAL A 178 22.36 0.62 4.43
CA VAL A 178 22.40 0.67 5.91
C VAL A 178 21.46 -0.39 6.51
N ILE A 179 20.26 -0.55 5.96
CA ILE A 179 19.27 -1.53 6.44
C ILE A 179 19.74 -2.97 6.18
N GLU A 180 20.23 -3.28 4.98
CA GLU A 180 20.61 -4.65 4.59
C GLU A 180 21.97 -5.10 5.15
N GLN A 181 22.91 -4.18 5.42
CA GLN A 181 24.32 -4.55 5.61
C GLN A 181 24.90 -4.16 6.96
N THR A 182 24.73 -2.91 7.40
CA THR A 182 25.46 -2.39 8.58
C THR A 182 24.61 -2.36 9.84
N GLY A 183 23.32 -2.07 9.69
CA GLY A 183 22.43 -1.87 10.79
C GLY A 183 22.69 -0.58 11.57
N HIS A 184 23.48 0.37 11.05
CA HIS A 184 23.81 1.62 11.75
C HIS A 184 22.63 2.59 11.76
N TRP A 185 21.73 2.44 12.73
CA TRP A 185 20.45 3.18 12.80
C TRP A 185 20.61 4.68 13.00
N ASP A 186 21.69 5.13 13.66
CA ASP A 186 21.99 6.56 13.76
C ASP A 186 22.26 7.18 12.39
N GLN A 187 22.94 6.44 11.50
CA GLN A 187 23.16 6.86 10.11
C GLN A 187 21.84 6.84 9.32
N LEU A 188 20.98 5.85 9.55
CA LEU A 188 19.65 5.81 8.92
C LEU A 188 18.81 7.02 9.34
N GLY A 189 18.86 7.42 10.61
CA GLY A 189 18.21 8.62 11.12
C GLY A 189 18.70 9.89 10.42
N GLN A 190 20.02 10.05 10.26
CA GLN A 190 20.59 11.18 9.52
C GLN A 190 20.10 11.24 8.06
N LEU A 191 19.97 10.08 7.40
CA LEU A 191 19.42 10.00 6.04
C LEU A 191 17.94 10.39 5.99
N PHE A 192 17.15 10.08 7.03
CA PHE A 192 15.77 10.55 7.14
C PHE A 192 15.70 12.07 7.30
N ASP A 193 16.56 12.66 8.12
CA ASP A 193 16.64 14.12 8.29
C ASP A 193 17.07 14.82 6.99
N GLU A 194 18.05 14.26 6.27
CA GLU A 194 18.47 14.74 4.94
C GLU A 194 17.29 14.72 3.95
N ASN A 195 16.59 13.58 3.86
CA ASN A 195 15.45 13.43 2.97
C ASN A 195 14.33 14.41 3.32
N GLN A 196 14.07 14.62 4.61
CA GLN A 196 13.06 15.58 5.06
C GLN A 196 13.41 17.02 4.67
N ARG A 197 14.68 17.42 4.71
CA ARG A 197 15.12 18.75 4.23
C ARG A 197 14.90 18.91 2.73
N LEU A 198 15.15 17.87 1.94
CA LEU A 198 14.90 17.86 0.50
C LEU A 198 13.40 17.89 0.17
N LEU A 199 12.58 17.11 0.89
CA LEU A 199 11.13 17.15 0.75
C LEU A 199 10.57 18.53 1.06
N ALA A 200 11.04 19.19 2.12
CA ALA A 200 10.65 20.57 2.43
C ALA A 200 11.05 21.57 1.34
N ALA A 201 12.12 21.31 0.59
CA ALA A 201 12.55 22.15 -0.53
C ALA A 201 11.70 21.96 -1.80
N LEU A 202 10.94 20.85 -1.91
CA LEU A 202 10.01 20.61 -3.02
C LEU A 202 8.68 21.37 -2.87
N GLY A 203 8.39 21.89 -1.68
CA GLY A 203 7.12 22.53 -1.31
C GLY A 203 6.15 21.57 -0.65
#